data_AF-A0A835BQ35-F1
#
_entry.id   AF-A0A835BQ35-F1
#
_cell.length_a   1.000
_cell.length_b   1.000
_cell.length_c   1.000
_cell.angle_alpha   90.00
_cell.angle_beta   90.00
_cell.angle_gamma   90.00
#
_symmetry.space_group_name_H-M   'P 1'
#
loop_
_entity.id
_entity.type
_entity.pdbx_description
1 polymer ?
#
loop_
_entity_poly.entity_id
_entity_poly.type
_entity_poly.pdbx_seq_one_letter_code
_entity_poly.pdbx_strand_id
1 'polypeptide(L)'
;MPCLEEIHPGWLLAFRLVAFFILSSLLLVDIVVDGWSIFLYYTQWTFLLVTLYFGLGLLLSIYGCYQYAYKTGGDGSDLIGSGESAYNHVIKSPCYSKMHGGQEIAGFWGYLFQIMFQTNAGAVMITDLVFWLILYPFLAHNQYDMNFILIGTHSINVIFLVGDAALNKLRFPWFRIAYFLLWTGIFVNVQWIIHANVSIWWPYPFLDLTFPGAPVW
;
A
#
# COMPACT_ATOMS: atom_id res chain seq x y z
N MET A 1 30.65 6.79 -2.74
CA MET A 1 29.23 6.42 -2.96
C MET A 1 28.51 7.70 -3.35
N PRO A 2 27.66 7.74 -4.40
CA PRO A 2 26.89 8.94 -4.70
C PRO A 2 25.83 9.16 -3.62
N CYS A 3 25.89 10.30 -2.93
CA CYS A 3 24.84 10.71 -2.00
C CYS A 3 23.63 11.18 -2.82
N LEU A 4 22.63 10.30 -2.95
CA LEU A 4 21.34 10.64 -3.54
C LEU A 4 20.70 11.76 -2.70
N GLU A 5 20.47 12.91 -3.33
CA GLU A 5 19.97 14.13 -2.68
C GLU A 5 18.78 13.85 -1.75
N GLU A 6 18.67 14.65 -0.69
CA GLU A 6 17.55 14.55 0.24
C GLU A 6 16.33 15.21 -0.37
N ILE A 7 15.58 14.40 -1.14
CA ILE A 7 14.29 14.73 -1.74
C ILE A 7 13.43 15.43 -0.68
N HIS A 8 13.17 16.72 -0.93
CA HIS A 8 12.44 17.59 -0.02
C HIS A 8 11.08 16.96 0.36
N PRO A 9 10.65 16.96 1.65
CA PRO A 9 9.48 16.21 2.11
C PRO A 9 8.17 16.54 1.36
N GLY A 10 8.08 17.76 0.82
CA GLY A 10 6.97 18.17 -0.07
C GLY A 10 6.81 17.31 -1.33
N TRP A 11 7.88 16.72 -1.89
CA TRP A 11 7.78 15.83 -3.06
C TRP A 11 7.12 14.50 -2.71
N LEU A 12 7.47 13.89 -1.56
CA LEU A 12 6.82 12.67 -1.09
C LEU A 12 5.34 12.92 -0.76
N LEU A 13 5.03 14.09 -0.17
CA LEU A 13 3.66 14.53 0.07
C LEU A 13 2.88 14.69 -1.25
N ALA A 14 3.43 15.39 -2.24
CA ALA A 14 2.79 15.62 -3.53
C ALA A 14 2.58 14.31 -4.31
N PHE A 15 3.58 13.41 -4.31
CA PHE A 15 3.47 12.08 -4.92
C PHE A 15 2.30 11.28 -4.30
N ARG A 16 2.22 11.22 -2.98
CA ARG A 16 1.14 10.51 -2.27
C ARG A 16 -0.24 11.12 -2.52
N LEU A 17 -0.33 12.45 -2.60
CA LEU A 17 -1.56 13.15 -2.93
C LEU A 17 -2.07 12.79 -4.33
N VAL A 18 -1.18 12.82 -5.33
CA VAL A 18 -1.50 12.45 -6.72
C VAL A 18 -1.86 10.97 -6.84
N ALA A 19 -1.08 10.08 -6.23
CA ALA A 19 -1.36 8.64 -6.22
C ALA A 19 -2.70 8.33 -5.54
N PHE A 20 -2.98 8.92 -4.37
CA PHE A 20 -4.24 8.72 -3.66
C PHE A 20 -5.46 9.17 -4.48
N PHE A 21 -5.39 10.32 -5.14
CA PHE A 21 -6.50 10.77 -6.00
C PHE A 21 -6.70 9.87 -7.21
N ILE A 22 -5.64 9.49 -7.94
CA ILE A 22 -5.75 8.61 -9.11
C ILE A 22 -6.34 7.24 -8.72
N LEU A 23 -5.81 6.62 -7.66
CA LEU A 23 -6.30 5.34 -7.16
C LEU A 23 -7.77 5.41 -6.71
N SER A 24 -8.12 6.44 -5.93
CA SER A 24 -9.50 6.64 -5.44
C SER A 24 -10.49 6.93 -6.58
N SER A 25 -10.07 7.67 -7.61
CA SER A 25 -10.91 7.93 -8.80
C SER A 25 -11.14 6.67 -9.61
N LEU A 26 -10.11 5.84 -9.85
CA LEU A 26 -10.27 4.56 -10.54
C LEU A 26 -11.19 3.61 -9.75
N LEU A 27 -10.99 3.50 -8.44
CA LEU A 27 -11.82 2.66 -7.56
C LEU A 27 -13.28 3.13 -7.55
N LEU A 28 -13.52 4.43 -7.55
CA LEU A 28 -14.87 4.99 -7.65
C LEU A 28 -15.52 4.71 -9.01
N VAL A 29 -14.75 4.79 -10.11
CA VAL A 29 -15.25 4.44 -11.45
C VAL A 29 -15.62 2.96 -11.53
N ASP A 30 -14.78 2.05 -11.04
CA ASP A 30 -15.11 0.61 -11.00
C ASP A 30 -16.40 0.34 -10.21
N ILE A 31 -16.56 0.94 -9.02
CA ILE A 31 -17.79 0.80 -8.20
C ILE A 31 -19.03 1.36 -8.91
N VAL A 32 -18.89 2.43 -9.71
CA VAL A 32 -19.99 3.08 -10.44
C VAL A 32 -20.35 2.34 -11.72
N VAL A 33 -19.39 1.72 -12.40
CA VAL A 33 -19.60 1.01 -13.68
C VAL A 33 -19.99 -0.45 -13.47
N ASP A 34 -19.22 -1.20 -12.68
CA ASP A 34 -19.35 -2.65 -12.50
C ASP A 34 -20.06 -3.04 -11.17
N GLY A 35 -20.37 -2.04 -10.33
CA GLY A 35 -21.15 -2.19 -9.10
C GLY A 35 -20.40 -2.82 -7.92
N TRP A 36 -21.08 -2.98 -6.79
CA TRP A 36 -20.49 -3.58 -5.57
C TRP A 36 -20.03 -5.04 -5.74
N SER A 37 -20.52 -5.72 -6.78
CA SER A 37 -20.10 -7.06 -7.21
C SER A 37 -18.60 -7.20 -7.46
N ILE A 38 -17.89 -6.11 -7.79
CA ILE A 38 -16.44 -6.16 -8.01
C ILE A 38 -15.65 -6.62 -6.76
N PHE A 39 -16.19 -6.38 -5.56
CA PHE A 39 -15.58 -6.81 -4.30
C PHE A 39 -15.68 -8.32 -4.05
N LEU A 40 -16.25 -9.08 -4.99
CA LEU A 40 -16.10 -10.54 -5.03
C LEU A 40 -14.71 -10.96 -5.58
N TYR A 41 -13.93 -10.06 -6.17
CA TYR A 41 -12.58 -10.34 -6.71
C TYR A 41 -11.45 -9.88 -5.77
N TYR A 42 -10.41 -10.71 -5.62
CA TYR A 42 -9.25 -10.43 -4.75
C TYR A 42 -8.39 -9.25 -5.25
N THR A 43 -8.38 -9.01 -6.55
CA THR A 43 -7.70 -7.86 -7.17
C THR A 43 -8.28 -6.55 -6.70
N GLN A 44 -9.60 -6.45 -6.53
CA GLN A 44 -10.29 -5.25 -6.05
C GLN A 44 -10.14 -5.04 -4.55
N TRP A 45 -10.08 -6.11 -3.75
CA TRP A 45 -9.64 -6.02 -2.35
C TRP A 45 -8.22 -5.46 -2.25
N THR A 46 -7.30 -5.93 -3.10
CA THR A 46 -5.93 -5.44 -3.16
C THR A 46 -5.88 -3.97 -3.61
N PHE A 47 -6.67 -3.58 -4.60
CA PHE A 47 -6.73 -2.20 -5.09
C PHE A 47 -7.27 -1.21 -4.04
N LEU A 48 -8.30 -1.61 -3.29
CA LEU A 48 -8.79 -0.89 -2.12
C LEU A 48 -7.69 -0.74 -1.05
N LEU A 49 -6.93 -1.80 -0.74
CA LEU A 49 -5.87 -1.73 0.28
C LEU A 49 -4.67 -0.87 -0.15
N VAL A 50 -4.33 -0.84 -1.45
CA VAL A 50 -3.34 0.10 -2.02
C VAL A 50 -3.87 1.55 -1.90
N THR A 51 -5.13 1.79 -2.22
CA THR A 51 -5.78 3.11 -2.09
C THR A 51 -5.77 3.61 -0.64
N LEU A 52 -6.18 2.76 0.31
CA LEU A 52 -6.16 3.07 1.75
C LEU A 52 -4.73 3.30 2.28
N TYR A 53 -3.75 2.56 1.78
CA TYR A 53 -2.34 2.76 2.11
C TYR A 53 -1.83 4.15 1.68
N PHE A 54 -2.17 4.59 0.46
CA PHE A 54 -1.85 5.94 0.01
C PHE A 54 -2.58 7.02 0.79
N GLY A 55 -3.84 6.79 1.21
CA GLY A 55 -4.57 7.69 2.10
C GLY A 55 -3.89 7.84 3.48
N LEU A 56 -3.49 6.74 4.11
CA LEU A 56 -2.74 6.77 5.38
C LEU A 56 -1.35 7.42 5.21
N GLY A 57 -0.65 7.09 4.12
CA GLY A 57 0.65 7.69 3.80
C GLY A 57 0.57 9.20 3.59
N LEU A 58 -0.48 9.68 2.94
CA LEU A 58 -0.78 11.10 2.75
C LEU A 58 -1.00 11.80 4.09
N LEU A 59 -1.86 11.26 4.96
CA LEU A 59 -2.10 11.80 6.31
C LEU A 59 -0.81 11.87 7.15
N LEU A 60 0.01 10.82 7.11
CA LEU A 60 1.32 10.79 7.79
C LEU A 60 2.31 11.80 7.21
N SER A 61 2.32 12.01 5.89
CA SER A 61 3.14 13.03 5.24
C SER A 61 2.69 14.45 5.61
N ILE A 62 1.39 14.73 5.66
CA ILE A 62 0.84 16.02 6.12
C ILE A 62 1.26 16.29 7.57
N TYR A 63 1.07 15.31 8.46
CA TYR A 63 1.45 15.42 9.87
C TYR A 63 2.96 15.64 10.07
N GLY A 64 3.80 14.92 9.32
CA GLY A 64 5.25 15.12 9.32
C GLY A 64 5.67 16.51 8.83
N CYS A 65 5.06 17.01 7.76
CA CYS A 65 5.31 18.36 7.25
C CYS A 65 4.86 19.46 8.24
N TYR A 66 3.72 19.26 8.92
CA TYR A 66 3.23 20.17 9.95
C TYR A 66 4.18 20.22 11.16
N GLN A 67 4.65 19.06 11.65
CA GLN A 67 5.66 19.02 12.73
C GLN A 67 6.99 19.67 12.33
N TYR A 68 7.42 19.51 11.07
CA TYR A 68 8.63 20.15 10.55
C TYR A 68 8.47 21.68 10.51
N ALA A 69 7.40 22.17 9.88
CA ALA A 69 7.11 23.61 9.79
C ALA A 69 6.98 24.27 11.18
N TYR A 70 6.33 23.62 12.14
CA TYR A 70 6.23 24.11 13.51
C TYR A 70 7.61 24.25 14.19
N LYS A 71 8.50 23.28 13.99
CA LYS A 71 9.87 23.29 14.57
C LYS A 71 10.82 24.30 13.90
N THR A 72 10.54 24.72 12.67
CA THR A 72 11.35 25.72 11.95
C THR A 72 10.77 27.13 12.04
N GLY A 73 9.47 27.27 12.31
CA GLY A 73 8.78 28.56 12.45
C GLY A 73 8.70 29.12 13.87
N GLY A 74 9.11 28.36 14.89
CA GLY A 74 9.12 28.77 16.29
C GLY A 74 10.52 28.75 16.89
N ASP A 75 11.11 29.94 17.05
CA ASP A 75 12.35 30.17 17.80
C ASP A 75 12.16 31.40 18.71
N GLY A 76 12.76 31.41 19.90
CA GLY A 76 12.69 32.55 20.83
C GLY A 76 12.25 32.32 22.28
N SER A 77 12.53 31.17 22.92
CA SER A 77 12.88 31.12 24.36
C SER A 77 13.47 29.76 24.81
N ASP A 78 14.77 29.75 25.10
CA ASP A 78 15.39 29.43 26.41
C ASP A 78 14.79 28.33 27.31
N LEU A 79 15.50 27.37 27.93
CA LEU A 79 16.91 26.91 28.06
C LEU A 79 16.80 25.41 28.49
N ILE A 80 17.79 24.48 28.49
CA ILE A 80 19.25 24.41 28.26
C ILE A 80 19.53 22.95 27.78
N GLY A 81 20.66 22.56 27.16
CA GLY A 81 21.87 23.28 26.75
C GLY A 81 23.09 22.35 26.61
N SER A 82 24.26 22.93 26.33
CA SER A 82 25.61 22.31 26.29
C SER A 82 25.96 21.33 25.15
N GLY A 83 27.14 21.52 24.54
CA GLY A 83 27.91 20.43 23.92
C GLY A 83 28.08 20.44 22.39
N GLU A 84 28.95 21.34 21.91
CA GLU A 84 29.77 21.22 20.69
C GLU A 84 29.56 20.02 19.74
N SER A 85 28.90 20.24 18.59
CA SER A 85 29.39 19.82 17.26
C SER A 85 28.49 20.30 16.13
N ALA A 86 28.85 21.42 15.51
CA ALA A 86 28.29 21.80 14.22
C ALA A 86 28.64 20.76 13.12
N TYR A 87 27.94 20.81 11.99
CA TYR A 87 28.17 20.03 10.76
C TYR A 87 27.86 18.52 10.74
N ASN A 88 27.51 17.85 11.85
CA ASN A 88 27.26 16.38 11.83
C ASN A 88 25.81 15.91 12.10
N HIS A 89 24.84 16.78 12.39
CA HIS A 89 23.46 16.36 12.73
C HIS A 89 22.43 16.48 11.59
N VAL A 90 22.83 16.86 10.36
CA VAL A 90 21.88 16.91 9.22
C VAL A 90 21.51 15.50 8.74
N ILE A 91 22.47 14.55 8.74
CA ILE A 91 22.25 13.20 8.21
C ILE A 91 21.63 12.28 9.27
N LYS A 92 20.33 12.49 9.53
CA LYS A 92 19.46 11.46 10.14
C LYS A 92 18.13 11.38 9.39
N SER A 93 18.14 10.55 8.35
CA SER A 93 16.93 10.00 7.71
C SER A 93 15.91 9.58 8.79
N PRO A 94 14.60 9.81 8.59
CA PRO A 94 13.57 9.56 9.60
C PRO A 94 13.37 8.08 9.97
N CYS A 95 14.13 7.16 9.36
CA CYS A 95 14.18 5.77 9.78
C CYS A 95 15.02 5.61 11.07
N TYR A 96 14.32 5.36 12.19
CA TYR A 96 14.86 4.77 13.42
C TYR A 96 15.62 5.68 14.42
N SER A 97 15.01 6.80 14.83
CA SER A 97 15.44 7.53 16.04
C SER A 97 14.91 6.90 17.33
N LYS A 98 15.64 5.93 17.91
CA LYS A 98 15.50 5.58 19.33
C LYS A 98 16.03 6.74 20.18
N MET A 99 15.18 7.38 21.00
CA MET A 99 15.62 8.24 22.09
C MET A 99 14.57 8.23 23.23
N HIS A 100 15.02 8.41 24.47
CA HIS A 100 14.17 8.29 25.66
C HIS A 100 13.33 9.55 25.91
N GLY A 101 12.15 9.38 26.53
CA GLY A 101 11.33 10.48 27.08
C GLY A 101 10.40 11.15 26.06
N GLY A 102 9.23 10.55 25.81
CA GLY A 102 8.21 11.14 24.92
C GLY A 102 7.47 10.08 24.09
N GLN A 103 6.66 9.25 24.73
CA GLN A 103 5.96 8.15 24.07
C GLN A 103 4.61 8.60 23.50
N GLU A 104 4.33 8.30 22.23
CA GLU A 104 3.23 7.40 21.78
C GLU A 104 2.85 7.55 20.31
N ILE A 105 2.77 8.78 19.75
CA ILE A 105 2.21 8.99 18.39
C ILE A 105 3.00 8.27 17.28
N ALA A 106 4.32 8.09 17.46
CA ALA A 106 5.17 7.36 16.52
C ALA A 106 5.01 5.82 16.58
N GLY A 107 4.18 5.27 17.47
CA GLY A 107 3.96 3.84 17.63
C GLY A 107 2.97 3.26 16.62
N PHE A 108 1.66 3.38 16.92
CA PHE A 108 0.60 2.64 16.23
C PHE A 108 0.55 2.88 14.72
N TRP A 109 0.42 4.14 14.29
CA TRP A 109 0.27 4.47 12.86
C TRP A 109 1.50 4.10 12.02
N GLY A 110 2.69 4.16 12.62
CA GLY A 110 3.92 3.69 11.98
C GLY A 110 3.88 2.19 11.69
N TYR A 111 3.48 1.37 12.67
CA TYR A 111 3.32 -0.08 12.45
C TYR A 111 2.19 -0.39 11.47
N LEU A 112 1.04 0.30 11.55
CA LEU A 112 -0.07 0.10 10.62
C LEU A 112 0.37 0.36 9.17
N PHE A 113 1.07 1.48 8.91
CA PHE A 113 1.59 1.81 7.58
C PHE A 113 2.61 0.79 7.07
N GLN A 114 3.47 0.23 7.94
CA GLN A 114 4.39 -0.85 7.57
C GLN A 114 3.65 -2.15 7.23
N ILE A 115 2.62 -2.52 8.00
CA ILE A 115 1.80 -3.72 7.75
C ILE A 115 1.06 -3.58 6.42
N MET A 116 0.39 -2.44 6.19
CA MET A 116 -0.30 -2.17 4.93
C MET A 116 0.64 -2.21 3.72
N PHE A 117 1.86 -1.62 3.82
CA PHE A 117 2.87 -1.75 2.77
C PHE A 117 3.23 -3.22 2.52
N GLN A 118 3.45 -4.02 3.57
CA GLN A 118 3.90 -5.41 3.43
C GLN A 118 2.81 -6.33 2.87
N THR A 119 1.55 -6.11 3.25
CA THR A 119 0.40 -6.78 2.63
C THR A 119 0.27 -6.40 1.16
N ASN A 120 0.30 -5.09 0.83
CA ASN A 120 0.21 -4.61 -0.55
C ASN A 120 1.36 -5.12 -1.40
N ALA A 121 2.60 -5.08 -0.91
CA ALA A 121 3.77 -5.54 -1.65
C ALA A 121 3.71 -7.06 -1.93
N GLY A 122 3.18 -7.87 -1.02
CA GLY A 122 2.93 -9.29 -1.29
C GLY A 122 1.78 -9.51 -2.29
N ALA A 123 0.64 -8.85 -2.07
CA ALA A 123 -0.56 -9.00 -2.88
C ALA A 123 -0.34 -8.52 -4.32
N VAL A 124 0.05 -7.25 -4.50
CA VAL A 124 0.29 -6.61 -5.81
C VAL A 124 1.32 -7.37 -6.62
N MET A 125 2.47 -7.75 -6.03
CA MET A 125 3.51 -8.47 -6.77
C MET A 125 3.03 -9.85 -7.27
N ILE A 126 2.12 -10.51 -6.56
CA ILE A 126 1.57 -11.81 -6.97
C ILE A 126 0.41 -11.63 -7.97
N THR A 127 -0.53 -10.71 -7.71
CA THR A 127 -1.65 -10.44 -8.63
C THR A 127 -1.14 -9.97 -9.99
N ASP A 128 -0.16 -9.07 -9.99
CA ASP A 128 0.28 -8.40 -11.20
C ASP A 128 1.26 -9.30 -11.97
N LEU A 129 2.06 -10.15 -11.30
CA LEU A 129 2.83 -11.21 -11.96
C LEU A 129 1.92 -12.26 -12.63
N VAL A 130 0.88 -12.73 -11.93
CA VAL A 130 -0.10 -13.67 -12.51
C VAL A 130 -0.87 -13.00 -13.66
N PHE A 131 -1.24 -11.74 -13.51
CA PHE A 131 -1.88 -10.98 -14.59
C PHE A 131 -0.97 -10.87 -15.82
N TRP A 132 0.24 -10.34 -15.68
CA TRP A 132 1.12 -10.05 -16.82
C TRP A 132 1.77 -11.29 -17.46
N LEU A 133 2.03 -12.36 -16.70
CA LEU A 133 2.73 -13.55 -17.23
C LEU A 133 1.79 -14.70 -17.60
N ILE A 134 0.54 -14.73 -17.10
CA ILE A 134 -0.39 -15.85 -17.31
C ILE A 134 -1.70 -15.38 -17.94
N LEU A 135 -2.41 -14.43 -17.30
CA LEU A 135 -3.74 -14.03 -17.75
C LEU A 135 -3.70 -13.16 -19.03
N TYR A 136 -2.88 -12.11 -19.06
CA TYR A 136 -2.77 -11.20 -20.19
C TYR A 136 -2.32 -11.91 -21.48
N PRO A 137 -1.30 -12.78 -21.49
CA PRO A 137 -0.95 -13.56 -22.69
C PRO A 137 -2.08 -14.48 -23.16
N PHE A 138 -2.81 -15.11 -22.22
CA PHE A 138 -3.97 -15.96 -22.54
C PHE A 138 -5.14 -15.15 -23.12
N LEU A 139 -5.47 -14.01 -22.52
CA LEU A 139 -6.55 -13.12 -22.97
C LEU A 139 -6.24 -12.53 -24.35
N ALA A 140 -5.02 -12.04 -24.55
CA ALA A 140 -4.56 -11.49 -25.83
C ALA A 140 -4.50 -12.55 -26.94
N HIS A 141 -4.07 -13.78 -26.64
CA HIS A 141 -4.03 -14.88 -27.62
C HIS A 141 -5.43 -15.30 -28.09
N ASN A 142 -6.39 -15.40 -27.15
CA ASN A 142 -7.77 -15.80 -27.45
C ASN A 142 -8.68 -14.62 -27.87
N GLN A 143 -8.12 -13.41 -28.05
CA GLN A 143 -8.82 -12.20 -28.47
C GLN A 143 -10.01 -11.81 -27.58
N TYR A 144 -9.93 -12.07 -26.27
CA TYR A 144 -10.96 -11.62 -25.32
C TYR A 144 -10.87 -10.11 -25.10
N ASP A 145 -12.02 -9.44 -25.02
CA ASP A 145 -12.11 -8.03 -24.63
C ASP A 145 -11.51 -7.81 -23.23
N MET A 146 -10.49 -6.98 -23.14
CA MET A 146 -9.83 -6.64 -21.87
C MET A 146 -10.27 -5.27 -21.38
N ASN A 147 -10.83 -5.21 -20.18
CA ASN A 147 -11.18 -3.94 -19.54
C ASN A 147 -9.91 -3.09 -19.33
N PHE A 148 -9.86 -1.91 -19.94
CA PHE A 148 -8.75 -0.96 -19.81
C PHE A 148 -8.48 -0.54 -18.36
N ILE A 149 -9.51 -0.52 -17.50
CA ILE A 149 -9.34 -0.18 -16.08
C ILE A 149 -8.63 -1.32 -15.35
N LEU A 150 -8.97 -2.59 -15.65
CA LEU A 150 -8.27 -3.77 -15.10
C LEU A 150 -6.79 -3.80 -15.52
N ILE A 151 -6.46 -3.50 -16.78
CA ILE A 151 -5.08 -3.32 -17.24
C ILE A 151 -4.41 -2.13 -16.49
N GLY A 152 -5.16 -1.04 -16.30
CA GLY A 152 -4.71 0.15 -15.61
C GLY A 152 -4.32 -0.11 -14.16
N THR A 153 -5.18 -0.77 -13.37
CA THR A 153 -4.90 -1.07 -11.95
C THR A 153 -3.68 -1.98 -11.79
N HIS A 154 -3.56 -3.04 -12.60
CA HIS A 154 -2.38 -3.93 -12.66
C HIS A 154 -1.12 -3.30 -13.26
N SER A 155 -1.20 -2.08 -13.80
CA SER A 155 -0.02 -1.27 -14.18
C SER A 155 0.36 -0.30 -13.05
N ILE A 156 -0.65 0.41 -12.54
CA ILE A 156 -0.50 1.58 -11.67
C ILE A 156 -0.13 1.17 -10.23
N ASN A 157 -0.61 0.01 -9.75
CA ASN A 157 -0.30 -0.48 -8.40
C ASN A 157 1.20 -0.63 -8.15
N VAL A 158 1.91 -1.39 -9.01
CA VAL A 158 3.36 -1.57 -8.92
C VAL A 158 4.09 -0.24 -9.03
N ILE A 159 3.72 0.60 -10.01
CA ILE A 159 4.37 1.90 -10.25
C ILE A 159 4.29 2.81 -9.02
N PHE A 160 3.11 2.98 -8.43
CA PHE A 160 2.96 3.81 -7.24
C PHE A 160 3.62 3.20 -6.00
N LEU A 161 3.45 1.90 -5.75
CA LEU A 161 3.99 1.25 -4.54
C LEU A 161 5.52 1.21 -4.52
N VAL A 162 6.15 0.95 -5.68
CA VAL A 162 7.62 1.03 -5.83
C VAL A 162 8.08 2.49 -5.77
N GLY A 163 7.32 3.43 -6.33
CA GLY A 163 7.59 4.86 -6.23
C GLY A 163 7.62 5.36 -4.78
N ASP A 164 6.65 4.98 -3.93
CA ASP A 164 6.67 5.36 -2.51
C ASP A 164 7.86 4.75 -1.77
N ALA A 165 8.14 3.46 -1.99
CA ALA A 165 9.25 2.76 -1.37
C ALA A 165 10.61 3.43 -1.68
N ALA A 166 10.80 3.89 -2.93
CA ALA A 166 11.98 4.62 -3.37
C ALA A 166 12.05 6.03 -2.76
N LEU A 167 10.99 6.83 -2.88
CA LEU A 167 10.95 8.22 -2.40
C LEU A 167 11.07 8.31 -0.86
N ASN A 168 10.41 7.40 -0.15
CA ASN A 168 10.42 7.31 1.32
C ASN A 168 11.63 6.51 1.85
N LYS A 169 12.58 6.13 0.99
CA LYS A 169 13.86 5.44 1.30
C LYS A 169 13.68 4.20 2.22
N LEU A 170 12.60 3.43 2.02
CA LEU A 170 12.14 2.40 2.96
C LEU A 170 12.98 1.10 2.87
N ARG A 171 13.88 0.90 3.83
CA ARG A 171 14.60 -0.37 4.03
C ARG A 171 13.69 -1.43 4.67
N PHE A 172 12.84 -2.08 3.87
CA PHE A 172 12.02 -3.19 4.34
C PHE A 172 12.74 -4.55 4.32
N PRO A 173 12.56 -5.40 5.34
CA PRO A 173 12.97 -6.79 5.28
C PRO A 173 11.96 -7.59 4.44
N TRP A 174 12.45 -8.40 3.51
CA TRP A 174 11.66 -9.28 2.63
C TRP A 174 10.89 -10.40 3.37
N PHE A 175 11.10 -10.54 4.69
CA PHE A 175 10.66 -11.69 5.51
C PHE A 175 9.31 -11.49 6.22
N ARG A 176 8.32 -10.82 5.60
CA ARG A 176 6.99 -10.58 6.23
C ARG A 176 5.78 -10.90 5.35
N ILE A 177 5.92 -11.96 4.54
CA ILE A 177 4.86 -12.60 3.73
C ILE A 177 3.61 -12.96 4.57
N ALA A 178 3.75 -13.16 5.88
CA ALA A 178 2.66 -13.49 6.80
C ALA A 178 1.47 -12.50 6.76
N TYR A 179 1.68 -11.20 6.54
CA TYR A 179 0.58 -10.23 6.45
C TYR A 179 -0.21 -10.35 5.13
N PHE A 180 0.47 -10.65 4.03
CA PHE A 180 -0.17 -11.03 2.76
C PHE A 180 -0.98 -12.33 2.91
N LEU A 181 -0.40 -13.36 3.53
CA LEU A 181 -1.11 -14.63 3.77
C LEU A 181 -2.36 -14.44 4.65
N LEU A 182 -2.27 -13.60 5.69
CA LEU A 182 -3.42 -13.24 6.53
C LEU A 182 -4.50 -12.50 5.73
N TRP A 183 -4.13 -11.56 4.86
CA TRP A 183 -5.08 -10.83 3.99
C TRP A 183 -5.80 -11.77 3.01
N THR A 184 -5.07 -12.67 2.36
CA THR A 184 -5.63 -13.72 1.51
C THR A 184 -6.53 -14.67 2.29
N GLY A 185 -6.16 -15.04 3.52
CA GLY A 185 -6.99 -15.82 4.42
C GLY A 185 -8.30 -15.12 4.79
N ILE A 186 -8.26 -13.81 5.11
CA ILE A 186 -9.45 -13.00 5.39
C ILE A 186 -10.38 -12.97 4.17
N PHE A 187 -9.84 -12.75 2.98
CA PHE A 187 -10.63 -12.78 1.73
C PHE A 187 -11.35 -14.12 1.54
N VAL A 188 -10.63 -15.25 1.66
CA VAL A 188 -11.23 -16.59 1.51
C VAL A 188 -12.33 -16.85 2.54
N ASN A 189 -12.13 -16.44 3.80
CA ASN A 189 -13.16 -16.58 4.83
C ASN A 189 -14.40 -15.74 4.51
N VAL A 190 -14.24 -14.52 3.99
CA VAL A 190 -15.37 -13.67 3.59
C VAL A 190 -16.11 -14.22 2.36
N GLN A 191 -15.40 -14.79 1.37
CA GLN A 191 -16.03 -15.52 0.26
C GLN A 191 -16.89 -16.67 0.77
N TRP A 192 -16.35 -17.53 1.64
CA TRP A 192 -17.09 -18.64 2.23
C TRP A 192 -18.30 -18.17 3.06
N ILE A 193 -18.19 -17.06 3.81
CA ILE A 193 -19.32 -16.47 4.54
C ILE A 193 -20.40 -15.97 3.58
N ILE A 194 -20.04 -15.29 2.47
CA ILE A 194 -21.00 -14.83 1.47
C ILE A 194 -21.74 -16.02 0.84
N HIS A 195 -21.01 -17.02 0.35
CA HIS A 195 -21.59 -18.21 -0.30
C HIS A 195 -22.40 -19.09 0.66
N ALA A 196 -22.11 -19.07 1.97
CA ALA A 196 -22.93 -19.75 2.99
C ALA A 196 -24.29 -19.05 3.27
N ASN A 197 -24.43 -17.76 2.91
CA ASN A 197 -25.64 -16.97 3.14
C ASN A 197 -26.42 -16.67 1.84
N VAL A 198 -25.76 -16.64 0.68
CA VAL A 198 -26.35 -16.26 -0.60
C VAL A 198 -25.84 -17.20 -1.71
N SER A 199 -26.76 -17.81 -2.45
CA SER A 199 -26.41 -18.62 -3.62
C SER A 199 -26.02 -17.72 -4.80
N ILE A 200 -24.72 -17.55 -5.00
CA ILE A 200 -24.11 -16.88 -6.16
C ILE A 200 -23.06 -17.80 -6.81
N TRP A 201 -22.68 -17.51 -8.06
CA TRP A 201 -21.58 -18.20 -8.74
C TRP A 201 -20.22 -17.84 -8.12
N TRP A 202 -19.32 -18.82 -8.02
CA TRP A 202 -17.98 -18.64 -7.45
C TRP A 202 -17.02 -17.89 -8.40
N PRO A 203 -16.51 -16.70 -8.02
CA PRO A 203 -15.51 -15.97 -8.82
C PRO A 203 -14.20 -16.77 -9.02
N TYR A 204 -13.93 -17.68 -8.09
CA TYR A 204 -12.74 -18.52 -8.04
C TYR A 204 -13.18 -19.97 -7.78
N PRO A 205 -13.33 -20.82 -8.83
CA PRO A 205 -13.84 -22.19 -8.68
C PRO A 205 -13.06 -23.10 -7.72
N PHE A 206 -11.78 -22.79 -7.45
CA PHE A 206 -10.96 -23.51 -6.47
C PHE A 206 -11.32 -23.19 -4.99
N LEU A 207 -12.23 -22.25 -4.73
CA LEU A 207 -12.80 -21.99 -3.41
C LEU A 207 -14.08 -22.80 -3.14
N ASP A 208 -14.68 -23.39 -4.18
CA ASP A 208 -15.83 -24.28 -4.06
C ASP A 208 -15.37 -25.66 -3.57
N LEU A 209 -15.76 -26.06 -2.37
CA LEU A 209 -15.39 -27.36 -1.79
C LEU A 209 -16.04 -28.56 -2.51
N THR A 210 -17.01 -28.33 -3.40
CA THR A 210 -17.58 -29.38 -4.26
C THR A 210 -16.76 -29.63 -5.53
N PHE A 211 -15.85 -28.72 -5.90
CA PHE A 211 -14.97 -28.88 -7.05
C PHE A 211 -13.82 -29.87 -6.71
N PRO A 212 -13.65 -30.99 -7.46
CA PRO A 212 -12.62 -32.00 -7.15
C PRO A 212 -11.16 -31.55 -7.28
N GLY A 213 -10.91 -30.32 -7.75
CA GLY A 213 -9.60 -29.66 -7.75
C GLY A 213 -9.41 -28.63 -6.63
N ALA A 214 -10.31 -28.56 -5.64
CA ALA A 214 -10.17 -27.68 -4.49
C ALA A 214 -9.03 -28.16 -3.56
N PRO A 215 -8.29 -27.27 -2.86
CA PRO A 215 -7.13 -27.65 -2.04
C PRO A 215 -7.44 -28.49 -0.78
N VAL A 216 -8.71 -28.79 -0.51
CA VAL A 216 -9.20 -29.45 0.73
C VAL A 216 -10.33 -30.48 0.41
N TRP A 217 -10.28 -31.07 -0.79
CA TRP A 217 -11.18 -32.12 -1.25
C TRP A 217 -10.71 -33.51 -0.77
#